data_AF-A0AAW0A047-F1
#
_entry.id   AF-A0AAW0A047-F1
#
_cell.length_a   1.000
_cell.length_b   1.000
_cell.length_c   1.000
_cell.angle_alpha   90.00
_cell.angle_beta   90.00
_cell.angle_gamma   90.00
#
_symmetry.space_group_name_H-M   'P 1'
#
loop_
_entity.id
_entity.type
_entity.pdbx_description
1 polymer ?
#
loop_
_entity_poly.entity_id
_entity_poly.type
_entity_poly.pdbx_seq_one_letter_code
_entity_poly.pdbx_strand_id
1 'polypeptide(L)'
;MSLRDSGIVANFTEDAPPLKATKCGRTDCGAIIQAREDRHYIHGEIRKRSPNSTSEQIQFFAIDDRSLNDLLADRKFQGFTCDPAKACPGSLVIEAGSFLGIGTFKTAEVGYLTLLHLIAGRLGACANEPVAVKRMYKRRRTPTDANPNKWVLNRLTSADEHSKILMEANVLFWATSIMNFRYSFIYHFLQNSSKRLPFEIPEIRFVRAGVAIVHDQTTGPTTLKCSISRTYLIEERINESKDGFFKFINNGSAVPLDMTRKDARELSEFLAFTQHVQFYKTKGAVYLSDLQGSMQLLTDPQIMTSPLIGEGAEIFEDGNVPSAFNSFPEQHCCNHICRWFELPELAASVASDARSVISNSYLGR
;
A
#
# COMPACT_ATOMS: atom_id res chain seq x y z
N MET A 1 14.90 0.41 -17.52
CA MET A 1 15.63 1.17 -16.46
C MET A 1 14.91 1.05 -15.10
N SER A 2 15.55 0.56 -14.02
CA SER A 2 14.96 0.42 -12.66
C SER A 2 15.00 1.73 -11.86
N LEU A 3 14.22 1.87 -10.77
CA LEU A 3 14.30 3.04 -9.86
C LEU A 3 15.71 3.29 -9.30
N ARG A 4 16.57 2.27 -9.32
CA ARG A 4 17.99 2.39 -8.97
C ARG A 4 18.81 3.09 -10.06
N ASP A 5 18.49 2.83 -11.32
CA ASP A 5 19.24 3.30 -12.48
C ASP A 5 18.93 4.77 -12.83
N SER A 6 17.88 5.36 -12.24
CA SER A 6 17.51 6.78 -12.39
C SER A 6 18.21 7.74 -11.41
N GLY A 7 19.20 7.26 -10.64
CA GLY A 7 19.96 8.12 -9.70
C GLY A 7 19.19 8.55 -8.44
N ILE A 8 17.99 7.99 -8.24
CA ILE A 8 17.11 8.28 -7.10
C ILE A 8 17.75 7.85 -5.76
N VAL A 9 18.54 6.76 -5.76
CA VAL A 9 19.10 6.14 -4.53
C VAL A 9 20.04 7.06 -3.76
N ALA A 10 20.87 7.85 -4.45
CA ALA A 10 21.85 8.72 -3.78
C ALA A 10 21.19 9.77 -2.88
N ASN A 11 20.01 10.28 -3.27
CA ASN A 11 19.30 11.33 -2.53
C ASN A 11 18.48 10.78 -1.36
N PHE A 12 18.23 9.47 -1.31
CA PHE A 12 17.60 8.80 -0.17
C PHE A 12 18.59 8.48 0.95
N THR A 13 19.87 8.30 0.61
CA THR A 13 20.91 7.89 1.55
C THR A 13 21.65 9.07 2.21
N GLU A 14 21.59 10.27 1.64
CA GLU A 14 22.27 11.45 2.21
C GLU A 14 21.63 11.94 3.52
N ASP A 15 20.34 11.68 3.74
CA ASP A 15 19.56 12.28 4.86
C ASP A 15 19.09 11.27 5.93
N ALA A 16 19.41 9.99 5.82
CA ALA A 16 18.94 8.97 6.77
C ALA A 16 20.12 8.37 7.54
N PRO A 17 20.52 8.92 8.71
CA PRO A 17 21.35 8.13 9.61
C PRO A 17 20.58 6.84 9.95
N PRO A 18 21.25 5.67 10.00
CA PRO A 18 20.59 4.45 10.46
C PRO A 18 19.96 4.75 11.82
N LEU A 19 18.68 4.38 11.99
CA LEU A 19 17.98 4.44 13.27
C LEU A 19 18.74 3.58 14.28
N LYS A 20 19.76 4.18 14.91
CA LYS A 20 20.40 3.59 16.08
C LYS A 20 19.38 3.70 17.19
N ALA A 21 18.93 2.57 17.70
CA ALA A 21 18.21 2.51 18.97
C ALA A 21 19.10 3.18 20.03
N THR A 22 18.82 4.44 20.32
CA THR A 22 19.52 5.16 21.38
C THR A 22 18.93 4.68 22.70
N LYS A 23 19.75 3.97 23.49
CA LYS A 23 19.46 3.80 24.91
C LYS A 23 19.28 5.19 25.51
N CYS A 24 18.08 5.46 26.03
CA CYS A 24 17.84 6.67 26.82
C CYS A 24 18.84 6.70 27.98
N GLY A 25 19.77 7.67 27.96
CA GLY A 25 20.80 7.84 28.98
C GLY A 25 20.31 8.56 30.24
N ARG A 26 18.99 8.62 30.49
CA ARG A 26 18.43 9.20 31.71
C ARG A 26 18.09 8.09 32.68
N THR A 27 18.73 8.11 33.85
CA THR A 27 18.48 7.18 34.96
C THR A 27 17.07 7.26 35.54
N ASP A 28 16.27 8.27 35.16
CA ASP A 28 14.95 8.55 35.75
C ASP A 28 13.80 8.74 34.73
N CYS A 29 13.89 8.18 33.52
CA CYS A 29 12.68 8.04 32.70
C CYS A 29 11.85 6.84 33.22
N GLY A 30 11.12 7.07 34.30
CA GLY A 30 10.14 6.14 34.86
C GLY A 30 8.98 5.89 33.90
N ALA A 31 9.22 5.08 32.87
CA ALA A 31 8.18 4.32 32.18
C ALA A 31 8.43 2.85 32.55
N ILE A 32 7.87 2.43 33.68
CA ILE A 32 7.75 1.03 34.02
C ILE A 32 6.75 0.45 33.01
N ILE A 33 7.25 -0.12 31.91
CA ILE A 33 6.50 -1.11 31.15
C ILE A 33 6.53 -2.37 32.01
N GLN A 34 5.59 -2.45 32.96
CA GLN A 34 5.21 -3.74 33.50
C GLN A 34 4.61 -4.51 32.33
N ALA A 35 5.39 -5.44 31.79
CA ALA A 35 4.86 -6.52 30.98
C ALA A 35 3.87 -7.28 31.86
N ARG A 36 2.59 -6.91 31.79
CA ARG A 36 1.52 -7.79 32.23
C ARG A 36 1.50 -8.94 31.25
N GLU A 37 1.93 -10.11 31.70
CA GLU A 37 1.53 -11.38 31.09
C GLU A 37 0.03 -11.60 31.34
N ASP A 38 -0.80 -10.79 30.68
CA ASP A 38 -2.23 -11.08 30.59
C ASP A 38 -2.39 -12.16 29.53
N ARG A 39 -2.23 -13.43 29.93
CA ARG A 39 -2.76 -14.58 29.19
C ARG A 39 -4.29 -14.55 29.29
N HIS A 40 -4.90 -13.58 28.62
CA HIS A 40 -6.31 -13.65 28.31
C HIS A 40 -6.46 -14.64 27.16
N TYR A 41 -6.81 -15.88 27.51
CA TYR A 41 -7.48 -16.76 26.57
C TYR A 41 -8.75 -16.04 26.11
N ILE A 42 -8.68 -15.42 24.93
CA ILE A 42 -9.87 -14.92 24.26
C ILE A 42 -10.69 -16.17 23.93
N HIS A 43 -11.72 -16.43 24.74
CA HIS A 43 -12.83 -17.28 24.33
C HIS A 43 -13.48 -16.57 23.13
N GLY A 44 -12.99 -16.88 21.93
CA GLY A 44 -13.61 -16.42 20.70
C GLY A 44 -15.02 -16.99 20.68
N GLU A 45 -16.03 -16.12 20.74
CA GLU A 45 -17.40 -16.51 20.44
C GLU A 45 -17.39 -17.22 19.08
N ILE A 46 -17.80 -18.49 19.07
CA ILE A 46 -17.97 -19.26 17.86
C ILE A 46 -19.18 -18.65 17.14
N ARG A 47 -18.95 -17.64 16.29
CA ARG A 47 -19.97 -17.14 15.38
C ARG A 47 -20.45 -18.30 14.52
N LYS A 48 -21.76 -18.57 14.55
CA LYS A 48 -22.40 -19.53 13.66
C LYS A 48 -22.07 -19.13 12.22
N ARG A 49 -21.34 -19.99 11.51
CA ARG A 49 -20.94 -19.76 10.12
C ARG A 49 -22.20 -19.54 9.27
N SER A 50 -22.16 -18.53 8.42
CA SER A 50 -23.20 -18.36 7.39
C SER A 50 -23.27 -19.64 6.55
N PRO A 51 -24.48 -20.18 6.29
CA PRO A 51 -24.66 -21.42 5.53
C PRO A 51 -24.10 -21.36 4.10
N ASN A 52 -23.76 -20.16 3.60
CA ASN A 52 -23.22 -19.95 2.25
C ASN A 52 -21.72 -19.64 2.24
N SER A 53 -20.99 -19.82 3.35
CA SER A 53 -19.54 -19.56 3.37
C SER A 53 -18.75 -20.65 2.60
N THR A 54 -17.72 -20.23 1.87
CA THR A 54 -16.77 -21.15 1.23
C THR A 54 -15.50 -21.22 2.08
N SER A 55 -14.98 -22.43 2.32
CA SER A 55 -13.72 -22.64 3.04
C SER A 55 -12.68 -23.23 2.09
N GLU A 56 -11.49 -22.64 2.08
CA GLU A 56 -10.39 -23.03 1.20
C GLU A 56 -9.14 -23.29 2.03
N GLN A 57 -8.35 -24.28 1.60
CA GLN A 57 -6.98 -24.47 2.09
C GLN A 57 -6.05 -23.62 1.23
N ILE A 58 -5.16 -22.87 1.88
CA ILE A 58 -4.32 -21.88 1.23
C ILE A 58 -2.85 -22.04 1.61
N GLN A 59 -1.98 -21.60 0.70
CA GLN A 59 -0.63 -21.14 1.05
C GLN A 59 -0.65 -19.61 1.12
N PHE A 60 -0.33 -19.07 2.29
CA PHE A 60 -0.32 -17.63 2.55
C PHE A 60 1.10 -17.07 2.52
N PHE A 61 1.27 -15.94 1.84
CA PHE A 61 2.54 -15.21 1.71
C PHE A 61 2.32 -13.78 2.20
N ALA A 62 2.80 -13.47 3.40
CA ALA A 62 2.67 -12.12 3.96
C ALA A 62 3.50 -11.11 3.15
N ILE A 63 2.95 -9.92 2.92
CA ILE A 63 3.71 -8.78 2.40
C ILE A 63 4.57 -8.25 3.54
N ASP A 64 5.89 -8.19 3.30
CA ASP A 64 6.85 -7.70 4.28
C ASP A 64 6.84 -6.17 4.35
N ASP A 65 6.87 -5.62 5.56
CA ASP A 65 7.26 -4.22 5.77
C ASP A 65 8.77 -4.11 5.55
N ARG A 66 9.17 -3.34 4.54
CA ARG A 66 10.59 -3.03 4.28
C ARG A 66 10.80 -1.53 4.24
N SER A 67 12.02 -1.11 4.60
CA SER A 67 12.37 0.29 4.42
C SER A 67 12.63 0.55 2.94
N LEU A 68 12.35 1.78 2.49
CA LEU A 68 12.64 2.17 1.11
C LEU A 68 14.14 2.02 0.79
N ASN A 69 15.03 2.27 1.77
CA ASN A 69 16.46 2.08 1.62
C ASN A 69 16.82 0.61 1.33
N ASP A 70 16.19 -0.36 2.01
CA ASP A 70 16.41 -1.78 1.74
C ASP A 70 15.97 -2.17 0.32
N LEU A 71 14.83 -1.65 -0.14
CA LEU A 71 14.35 -1.88 -1.51
C LEU A 71 15.31 -1.35 -2.56
N LEU A 72 15.91 -0.18 -2.31
CA LEU A 72 16.82 0.46 -3.25
C LEU A 72 18.24 -0.14 -3.23
N ALA A 73 18.66 -0.71 -2.10
CA ALA A 73 20.00 -1.27 -1.92
C ALA A 73 20.24 -2.56 -2.73
N ASP A 74 19.24 -3.44 -2.85
CA ASP A 74 19.40 -4.74 -3.48
C ASP A 74 18.21 -5.09 -4.39
N ARG A 75 18.52 -5.48 -5.64
CA ARG A 75 17.50 -5.87 -6.63
C ARG A 75 16.65 -7.05 -6.18
N LYS A 76 17.16 -7.93 -5.32
CA LYS A 76 16.37 -9.06 -4.79
C LYS A 76 15.22 -8.63 -3.88
N PHE A 77 15.24 -7.38 -3.41
CA PHE A 77 14.16 -6.81 -2.60
C PHE A 77 13.21 -5.93 -3.41
N GLN A 78 13.45 -5.71 -4.69
CA GLN A 78 12.68 -4.78 -5.53
C GLN A 78 11.31 -5.31 -5.99
N GLY A 79 10.82 -6.38 -5.36
CA GLY A 79 9.46 -6.84 -5.60
C GLY A 79 8.97 -7.84 -4.58
N PHE A 80 7.66 -7.96 -4.53
CA PHE A 80 7.00 -9.02 -3.79
C PHE A 80 7.16 -10.36 -4.54
N THR A 81 7.48 -11.43 -3.80
CA THR A 81 7.63 -12.77 -4.35
C THR A 81 7.03 -13.81 -3.41
N CYS A 82 6.28 -14.77 -3.97
CA CYS A 82 5.77 -15.93 -3.21
C CYS A 82 6.86 -17.01 -3.08
N ASP A 83 7.86 -16.77 -2.23
CA ASP A 83 8.91 -17.74 -1.90
C ASP A 83 8.32 -18.94 -1.13
N PRO A 84 8.35 -20.18 -1.67
CA PRO A 84 7.80 -21.35 -0.99
C PRO A 84 8.35 -21.58 0.42
N ALA A 85 9.60 -21.15 0.70
CA ALA A 85 10.19 -21.27 2.03
C ALA A 85 9.53 -20.36 3.08
N LYS A 86 8.78 -19.34 2.64
CA LYS A 86 8.04 -18.39 3.48
C LYS A 86 6.53 -18.66 3.48
N ALA A 87 6.06 -19.67 2.76
CA ALA A 87 4.65 -20.01 2.70
C ALA A 87 4.14 -20.46 4.08
N CYS A 88 3.07 -19.84 4.57
CA CYS A 88 2.38 -20.28 5.77
C CYS A 88 1.09 -21.00 5.36
N PRO A 89 0.96 -22.32 5.61
CA PRO A 89 -0.29 -23.03 5.37
C PRO A 89 -1.41 -22.48 6.25
N GLY A 90 -2.63 -22.49 5.74
CA GLY A 90 -3.80 -22.07 6.51
C GLY A 90 -5.11 -22.35 5.81
N SER A 91 -6.18 -21.81 6.36
CA SER A 91 -7.51 -21.82 5.76
C SER A 91 -8.06 -20.40 5.64
N LEU A 92 -8.75 -20.15 4.54
CA LEU A 92 -9.52 -18.94 4.29
C LEU A 92 -11.00 -19.29 4.24
N VAL A 93 -11.81 -18.60 5.04
CA VAL A 93 -13.28 -18.68 4.95
C VAL A 93 -13.79 -17.39 4.34
N ILE A 94 -14.54 -17.48 3.23
CA ILE A 94 -15.13 -16.34 2.54
C ILE A 94 -16.64 -16.38 2.75
N GLU A 95 -17.22 -15.30 3.26
CA GLU A 95 -18.67 -15.17 3.40
C GLU A 95 -19.29 -14.79 2.04
N ALA A 96 -19.97 -15.74 1.40
CA ALA A 96 -20.58 -15.47 0.10
C ALA A 96 -21.68 -14.40 0.21
N GLY A 97 -21.62 -13.42 -0.69
CA GLY A 97 -22.58 -12.31 -0.75
C GLY A 97 -22.31 -11.16 0.22
N SER A 98 -21.34 -11.30 1.12
CA SER A 98 -20.89 -10.24 2.03
C SER A 98 -19.86 -9.33 1.35
N PHE A 99 -20.26 -8.59 0.32
CA PHE A 99 -19.35 -7.65 -0.35
C PHE A 99 -19.09 -6.44 0.55
N LEU A 100 -17.80 -6.14 0.75
CA LEU A 100 -17.33 -4.86 1.27
C LEU A 100 -17.37 -3.78 0.17
N GLY A 101 -17.08 -4.18 -1.07
CA GLY A 101 -17.13 -3.27 -2.21
C GLY A 101 -16.92 -3.96 -3.54
N ILE A 102 -17.35 -3.30 -4.62
CA ILE A 102 -17.13 -3.73 -5.99
C ILE A 102 -16.46 -2.56 -6.73
N GLY A 103 -15.13 -2.56 -6.72
CA GLY A 103 -14.31 -1.59 -7.45
C GLY A 103 -14.35 -1.85 -8.96
N THR A 104 -13.58 -1.08 -9.74
CA THR A 104 -13.58 -1.22 -11.22
C THR A 104 -13.07 -2.58 -11.69
N PHE A 105 -12.00 -3.09 -11.04
CA PHE A 105 -11.28 -4.30 -11.49
C PHE A 105 -11.31 -5.45 -10.46
N LYS A 106 -11.65 -5.14 -9.21
CA LYS A 106 -11.62 -6.10 -8.09
C LYS A 106 -12.86 -6.02 -7.21
N THR A 107 -13.28 -7.17 -6.71
CA THR A 107 -14.29 -7.29 -5.64
C THR A 107 -13.57 -7.40 -4.31
N ALA A 108 -14.16 -6.85 -3.25
CA ALA A 108 -13.75 -7.07 -1.87
C ALA A 108 -14.89 -7.75 -1.12
N GLU A 109 -14.61 -8.89 -0.50
CA GLU A 109 -15.56 -9.70 0.27
C GLU A 109 -15.08 -9.85 1.71
N VAL A 110 -16.00 -10.08 2.64
CA VAL A 110 -15.65 -10.42 4.03
C VAL A 110 -15.09 -11.84 4.06
N GLY A 111 -13.96 -12.02 4.74
CA GLY A 111 -13.44 -13.34 5.06
C GLY A 111 -12.79 -13.43 6.42
N TYR A 112 -12.33 -14.63 6.74
CA TYR A 112 -11.60 -14.92 7.97
C TYR A 112 -10.40 -15.81 7.65
N LEU A 113 -9.23 -15.37 8.10
CA LEU A 113 -7.96 -16.03 7.91
C LEU A 113 -7.60 -16.84 9.16
N THR A 114 -7.20 -18.10 8.97
CA THR A 114 -6.60 -18.89 10.04
C THR A 114 -5.32 -19.52 9.51
N LEU A 115 -4.18 -19.13 10.07
CA LEU A 115 -2.87 -19.69 9.71
C LEU A 115 -2.48 -20.82 10.68
N LEU A 116 -1.76 -21.82 10.18
CA LEU A 116 -1.25 -22.91 11.00
C LEU A 116 -0.19 -22.41 12.00
N HIS A 117 0.62 -21.45 11.59
CA HIS A 117 1.58 -20.76 12.43
C HIS A 117 1.22 -19.28 12.49
N LEU A 118 0.95 -18.79 13.70
CA LEU A 118 0.62 -17.39 13.93
C LEU A 118 1.85 -16.52 13.64
N ILE A 119 1.63 -15.42 12.92
CA ILE A 119 2.71 -14.51 12.53
C ILE A 119 2.60 -13.25 13.40
N ALA A 120 3.38 -13.20 14.47
CA ALA A 120 3.33 -12.10 15.43
C ALA A 120 3.54 -10.74 14.76
N GLY A 121 2.67 -9.78 15.08
CA GLY A 121 2.76 -8.41 14.54
C GLY A 121 2.43 -8.29 13.06
N ARG A 122 1.82 -9.30 12.42
CA ARG A 122 1.42 -9.30 11.01
C ARG A 122 -0.01 -9.80 10.85
N LEU A 123 -0.49 -9.82 9.61
CA LEU A 123 -1.79 -10.44 9.29
C LEU A 123 -1.70 -11.96 9.49
N GLY A 124 -2.70 -12.53 10.17
CA GLY A 124 -2.68 -13.91 10.63
C GLY A 124 -2.01 -14.08 12.01
N ALA A 125 -2.02 -13.03 12.83
CA ALA A 125 -1.55 -13.09 14.23
C ALA A 125 -2.57 -13.79 15.15
N CYS A 126 -3.83 -13.86 14.73
CA CYS A 126 -4.91 -14.51 15.47
C CYS A 126 -5.60 -15.57 14.60
N ALA A 127 -6.16 -16.60 15.24
CA ALA A 127 -7.05 -17.53 14.56
C ALA A 127 -8.36 -16.82 14.17
N ASN A 128 -8.89 -17.17 13.00
CA ASN A 128 -10.13 -16.59 12.47
C ASN A 128 -10.10 -15.05 12.40
N GLU A 129 -8.95 -14.49 12.02
CA GLU A 129 -8.74 -13.04 11.92
C GLU A 129 -9.60 -12.47 10.77
N PRO A 130 -10.42 -11.44 11.03
CA PRO A 130 -11.29 -10.87 10.00
C PRO A 130 -10.46 -10.12 8.95
N VAL A 131 -10.71 -10.44 7.69
CA VAL A 131 -9.96 -9.91 6.55
C VAL A 131 -10.89 -9.40 5.45
N ALA A 132 -10.38 -8.48 4.63
CA ALA A 132 -10.92 -8.18 3.32
C ALA A 132 -10.27 -9.12 2.29
N VAL A 133 -11.09 -9.89 1.58
CA VAL A 133 -10.66 -10.83 0.55
C VAL A 133 -10.90 -10.21 -0.81
N LYS A 134 -9.83 -9.91 -1.53
CA LYS A 134 -9.89 -9.24 -2.83
C LYS A 134 -9.62 -10.21 -3.97
N ARG A 135 -10.43 -10.08 -5.02
CA ARG A 135 -10.34 -10.89 -6.24
C ARG A 135 -10.47 -10.05 -7.49
N MET A 136 -9.70 -10.41 -8.50
CA MET A 136 -9.78 -9.80 -9.81
C MET A 136 -10.96 -10.31 -10.61
N TYR A 137 -11.50 -9.45 -11.46
CA TYR A 137 -12.54 -9.82 -12.40
C TYR A 137 -12.49 -8.92 -13.65
N LYS A 138 -13.18 -9.33 -14.71
CA LYS A 138 -13.41 -8.51 -15.91
C LYS A 138 -14.88 -8.12 -16.01
N ARG A 139 -15.15 -6.84 -16.28
CA ARG A 139 -16.49 -6.36 -16.63
C ARG A 139 -16.77 -6.67 -18.09
N ARG A 140 -17.91 -7.30 -18.36
CA ARG A 140 -18.42 -7.47 -19.73
C ARG A 140 -19.81 -6.86 -19.82
N ARG A 141 -20.05 -6.06 -20.87
CA ARG A 141 -21.42 -5.63 -21.21
C ARG A 141 -22.22 -6.83 -21.65
N THR A 142 -23.45 -6.93 -21.15
CA THR A 142 -24.39 -7.97 -21.57
C THR A 142 -24.82 -7.68 -23.01
N PRO A 143 -24.54 -8.53 -24.01
CA PRO A 143 -24.83 -8.20 -25.41
C PRO A 143 -26.33 -8.16 -25.75
N THR A 144 -27.17 -8.77 -24.91
CA THR A 144 -28.56 -9.14 -25.26
C THR A 144 -29.64 -8.40 -24.46
N ASP A 145 -29.29 -7.53 -23.52
CA ASP A 145 -30.28 -6.88 -22.67
C ASP A 145 -30.57 -5.45 -23.16
N ALA A 146 -31.86 -5.08 -23.21
CA ALA A 146 -32.36 -3.74 -23.52
C ALA A 146 -31.85 -2.64 -22.57
N ASN A 147 -31.08 -3.00 -21.54
CA ASN A 147 -30.44 -2.07 -20.62
C ASN A 147 -28.91 -2.01 -20.88
N PRO A 148 -28.41 -1.00 -21.63
CA PRO A 148 -26.99 -0.85 -21.95
C PRO A 148 -26.07 -0.59 -20.75
N ASN A 149 -26.64 -0.43 -19.54
CA ASN A 149 -25.93 -0.21 -18.29
C ASN A 149 -25.76 -1.46 -17.43
N LYS A 150 -26.27 -2.63 -17.84
CA LYS A 150 -26.11 -3.88 -17.08
C LYS A 150 -24.78 -4.56 -17.38
N TRP A 151 -23.94 -4.65 -16.35
CA TRP A 151 -22.63 -5.31 -16.40
C TRP A 151 -22.69 -6.69 -15.75
N VAL A 152 -22.00 -7.66 -16.34
CA VAL A 152 -21.76 -8.97 -15.73
C VAL A 152 -20.30 -9.06 -15.29
N LEU A 153 -20.09 -9.51 -14.05
CA LEU A 153 -18.77 -9.78 -13.50
C LEU A 153 -18.34 -11.18 -13.97
N ASN A 154 -17.31 -11.24 -14.81
CA ASN A 154 -16.71 -12.51 -15.21
C ASN A 154 -15.39 -12.72 -14.48
N ARG A 155 -15.17 -13.93 -13.97
CA ARG A 155 -13.87 -14.28 -13.39
C ARG A 155 -12.81 -14.36 -14.50
N LEU A 156 -11.59 -13.99 -14.14
CA LEU A 156 -10.41 -14.18 -14.98
C LEU A 156 -10.00 -15.65 -14.98
N THR A 157 -9.10 -16.03 -15.89
CA THR A 157 -8.43 -17.34 -15.78
C THR A 157 -7.57 -17.35 -14.52
N SER A 158 -7.28 -18.53 -13.96
CA SER A 158 -6.44 -18.63 -12.75
C SER A 158 -5.05 -18.01 -12.95
N ALA A 159 -4.48 -18.12 -14.14
CA ALA A 159 -3.20 -17.51 -14.48
C ALA A 159 -3.26 -15.97 -14.52
N ASP A 160 -4.28 -15.41 -15.17
CA ASP A 160 -4.47 -13.96 -15.25
C ASP A 160 -4.81 -13.36 -13.86
N GLU A 161 -5.69 -14.02 -13.09
CA GLU A 161 -6.02 -13.62 -11.71
C GLU A 161 -4.76 -13.65 -10.84
N HIS A 162 -3.96 -14.72 -10.93
CA HIS A 162 -2.69 -14.82 -10.21
C HIS A 162 -1.73 -13.68 -10.55
N SER A 163 -1.47 -13.44 -11.84
CA SER A 163 -0.55 -12.40 -12.27
C SER A 163 -1.00 -11.01 -11.82
N LYS A 164 -2.31 -10.69 -11.91
CA LYS A 164 -2.84 -9.39 -11.48
C LYS A 164 -2.81 -9.23 -9.96
N ILE A 165 -3.12 -10.28 -9.19
CA ILE A 165 -3.02 -10.20 -7.72
C ILE A 165 -1.57 -10.04 -7.25
N LEU A 166 -0.60 -10.70 -7.90
CA LEU A 166 0.81 -10.50 -7.57
C LEU A 166 1.27 -9.07 -7.85
N MET A 167 0.75 -8.45 -8.92
CA MET A 167 1.03 -7.05 -9.21
C MET A 167 0.44 -6.12 -8.13
N GLU A 168 -0.81 -6.29 -7.71
CA GLU A 168 -1.40 -5.51 -6.62
C GLU A 168 -0.62 -5.67 -5.31
N ALA A 169 -0.21 -6.90 -4.99
CA ALA A 169 0.62 -7.17 -3.82
C ALA A 169 1.97 -6.44 -3.91
N ASN A 170 2.55 -6.37 -5.11
CA ASN A 170 3.77 -5.61 -5.36
C ASN A 170 3.55 -4.10 -5.22
N VAL A 171 2.43 -3.56 -5.70
CA VAL A 171 2.05 -2.15 -5.51
C VAL A 171 1.92 -1.84 -4.02
N LEU A 172 1.20 -2.65 -3.25
CA LEU A 172 1.03 -2.43 -1.80
C LEU A 172 2.35 -2.56 -1.03
N PHE A 173 3.23 -3.49 -1.43
CA PHE A 173 4.58 -3.67 -0.87
C PHE A 173 5.45 -2.42 -1.06
N TRP A 174 5.49 -1.87 -2.27
CA TRP A 174 6.21 -0.63 -2.55
C TRP A 174 5.56 0.58 -1.87
N ALA A 175 4.24 0.69 -1.94
CA ALA A 175 3.50 1.80 -1.34
C ALA A 175 3.73 1.87 0.18
N THR A 176 3.74 0.74 0.87
CA THR A 176 4.05 0.68 2.30
C THR A 176 5.43 1.25 2.61
N SER A 177 6.43 0.88 1.82
CA SER A 177 7.82 1.34 1.98
C SER A 177 7.97 2.84 1.69
N ILE A 178 7.34 3.33 0.62
CA ILE A 178 7.31 4.74 0.23
C ILE A 178 6.54 5.59 1.26
N MET A 179 5.50 5.01 1.88
CA MET A 179 4.73 5.67 2.92
C MET A 179 5.53 5.81 4.22
N ASN A 180 6.25 4.76 4.61
CA ASN A 180 7.10 4.77 5.80
C ASN A 180 8.29 5.74 5.67
N PHE A 181 8.78 5.97 4.45
CA PHE A 181 9.84 6.95 4.20
C PHE A 181 9.49 8.35 4.73
N ARG A 182 8.23 8.77 4.68
CA ARG A 182 7.81 10.10 5.18
C ARG A 182 8.16 10.30 6.65
N TYR A 183 8.06 9.26 7.48
CA TYR A 183 8.37 9.37 8.90
C TYR A 183 9.86 9.52 9.14
N SER A 184 10.68 8.87 8.31
CA SER A 184 12.13 9.09 8.32
C SER A 184 12.46 10.54 8.00
N PHE A 185 11.81 11.13 7.00
CA PHE A 185 11.93 12.56 6.68
C PHE A 185 11.51 13.45 7.85
N ILE A 186 10.32 13.21 8.42
CA ILE A 186 9.79 14.01 9.54
C ILE A 186 10.75 13.95 10.75
N TYR A 187 11.17 12.76 11.16
CA TYR A 187 12.06 12.60 12.32
C TYR A 187 13.42 13.25 12.09
N HIS A 188 13.98 13.13 10.89
CA HIS A 188 15.22 13.82 10.54
C HIS A 188 15.05 15.34 10.63
N PHE A 189 13.97 15.90 10.08
CA PHE A 189 13.70 17.33 10.18
C PHE A 189 13.57 17.78 11.64
N LEU A 190 12.83 17.04 12.47
CA LEU A 190 12.63 17.35 13.89
C LEU A 190 13.93 17.28 14.70
N GLN A 191 14.82 16.34 14.42
CA GLN A 191 16.12 16.24 15.09
C GLN A 191 17.03 17.44 14.81
N ASN A 192 16.87 18.06 13.64
CA ASN A 192 17.69 19.19 13.19
C ASN A 192 17.00 20.55 13.39
N SER A 193 15.75 20.56 13.85
CA SER A 193 14.96 21.77 14.03
C SER A 193 14.82 22.13 15.50
N SER A 194 14.98 23.41 15.82
CA SER A 194 14.65 23.95 17.14
C SER A 194 13.15 24.31 17.28
N LYS A 195 12.35 24.14 16.21
CA LYS A 195 10.94 24.51 16.19
C LYS A 195 10.10 23.46 16.92
N ARG A 196 9.15 23.92 17.73
CA ARG A 196 8.11 23.06 18.30
C ARG A 196 7.06 22.73 17.24
N LEU A 197 6.68 21.46 17.14
CA LEU A 197 5.64 21.01 16.22
C LEU A 197 4.26 21.55 16.68
N PRO A 198 3.51 22.29 15.82
CA PRO A 198 2.26 22.92 16.19
C PRO A 198 1.02 22.03 15.99
N PHE A 199 1.19 20.83 15.45
CA PHE A 199 0.15 19.84 15.19
C PHE A 199 0.62 18.45 15.63
N GLU A 200 -0.29 17.50 15.73
CA GLU A 200 0.05 16.08 15.94
C GLU A 200 0.41 15.44 14.60
N ILE A 201 1.41 14.56 14.58
CA ILE A 201 1.73 13.77 13.38
C ILE A 201 0.78 12.58 13.35
N PRO A 202 -0.09 12.44 12.34
CA PRO A 202 -0.94 11.28 12.23
C PRO A 202 -0.14 9.99 12.11
N GLU A 203 -0.48 8.99 12.91
CA GLU A 203 0.01 7.61 12.79
C GLU A 203 -0.90 6.85 11.82
N ILE A 204 -0.57 6.90 10.54
CA ILE A 204 -1.31 6.20 9.48
C ILE A 204 -0.40 5.16 8.82
N ARG A 205 -0.94 4.06 8.34
CA ARG A 205 -0.17 3.07 7.57
C ARG A 205 -1.07 2.41 6.54
N PHE A 206 -0.48 1.69 5.59
CA PHE A 206 -1.28 0.75 4.81
C PHE A 206 -1.70 -0.45 5.68
N VAL A 207 -2.83 -1.04 5.32
CA VAL A 207 -3.32 -2.31 5.89
C VAL A 207 -2.24 -3.38 5.79
N ARG A 208 -2.15 -4.24 6.81
CA ARG A 208 -1.33 -5.45 6.69
C ARG A 208 -1.97 -6.36 5.67
N ALA A 209 -1.15 -7.01 4.85
CA ALA A 209 -1.66 -7.77 3.72
C ALA A 209 -0.80 -8.98 3.37
N GLY A 210 -1.33 -9.83 2.51
CA GLY A 210 -0.63 -10.99 1.96
C GLY A 210 -1.38 -11.60 0.78
N VAL A 211 -0.72 -12.51 0.09
CA VAL A 211 -1.30 -13.27 -1.02
C VAL A 211 -1.67 -14.66 -0.53
N ALA A 212 -2.91 -15.08 -0.77
CA ALA A 212 -3.36 -16.45 -0.54
C ALA A 212 -3.50 -17.18 -1.87
N ILE A 213 -2.85 -18.35 -1.98
CA ILE A 213 -2.90 -19.21 -3.17
C ILE A 213 -3.62 -20.51 -2.82
N VAL A 214 -4.65 -20.83 -3.59
CA VAL A 214 -5.35 -22.12 -3.54
C VAL A 214 -4.83 -22.98 -4.68
N HIS A 215 -4.52 -24.22 -4.34
CA HIS A 215 -4.08 -25.22 -5.31
C HIS A 215 -5.16 -26.28 -5.51
N ASP A 216 -5.41 -26.64 -6.77
CA ASP A 216 -6.16 -27.84 -7.10
C ASP A 216 -5.20 -29.03 -7.20
N GLN A 217 -5.55 -30.12 -6.54
CA GLN A 217 -4.88 -31.40 -6.73
C GLN A 217 -5.65 -32.19 -7.79
N THR A 218 -5.04 -32.37 -8.96
CA THR A 218 -5.57 -33.30 -9.95
C THR A 218 -4.79 -34.59 -9.89
N THR A 219 -5.50 -35.70 -9.64
CA THR A 219 -4.93 -37.05 -9.66
C THR A 219 -4.85 -37.53 -11.12
N GLY A 220 -3.67 -37.39 -11.73
CA GLY A 220 -3.34 -38.10 -12.96
C GLY A 220 -2.89 -39.54 -12.68
N PRO A 221 -2.90 -40.44 -13.69
CA PRO A 221 -2.55 -41.86 -13.51
C PRO A 221 -1.13 -42.11 -12.98
N THR A 222 -0.20 -41.16 -13.13
CA THR A 222 1.23 -41.36 -12.85
C THR A 222 1.95 -40.19 -12.18
N THR A 223 1.32 -39.01 -12.04
CA THR A 223 1.93 -37.84 -11.35
C THR A 223 0.86 -36.94 -10.73
N LEU A 224 1.05 -36.55 -9.47
CA LEU A 224 0.30 -35.46 -8.83
C LEU A 224 0.68 -34.14 -9.51
N LYS A 225 -0.27 -33.52 -10.22
CA LYS A 225 -0.11 -32.15 -10.72
C LYS A 225 -0.82 -31.20 -9.77
N CYS A 226 -0.05 -30.28 -9.21
CA CYS A 226 -0.53 -29.18 -8.39
C CYS A 226 -0.62 -27.94 -9.29
N SER A 227 -1.83 -27.44 -9.52
CA SER A 227 -2.04 -26.21 -10.31
C SER A 227 -2.72 -25.15 -9.46
N ILE A 228 -2.34 -23.89 -9.66
CA ILE A 228 -2.99 -22.76 -9.01
C ILE A 228 -4.44 -22.69 -9.51
N SER A 229 -5.38 -22.82 -8.58
CA SER A 229 -6.81 -22.70 -8.85
C SER A 229 -7.26 -21.25 -8.74
N ARG A 230 -6.87 -20.58 -7.65
CA ARG A 230 -7.30 -19.22 -7.30
C ARG A 230 -6.18 -18.51 -6.56
N THR A 231 -6.15 -17.19 -6.71
CA THR A 231 -5.25 -16.32 -5.96
C THR A 231 -6.05 -15.13 -5.42
N TYR A 232 -5.77 -14.77 -4.18
CA TYR A 232 -6.44 -13.68 -3.48
C TYR A 232 -5.41 -12.71 -2.90
N LEU A 233 -5.73 -11.42 -2.93
CA LEU A 233 -5.09 -10.44 -2.07
C LEU A 233 -5.91 -10.38 -0.77
N ILE A 234 -5.27 -10.63 0.35
CA ILE A 234 -5.89 -10.63 1.67
C ILE A 234 -5.35 -9.43 2.44
N GLU A 235 -6.26 -8.64 3.00
CA GLU A 235 -5.91 -7.44 3.76
C GLU A 235 -6.57 -7.43 5.14
N GLU A 236 -5.92 -6.76 6.09
CA GLU A 236 -6.50 -6.37 7.37
C GLU A 236 -7.82 -5.62 7.12
N ARG A 237 -8.90 -6.08 7.76
CA ARG A 237 -10.22 -5.50 7.54
C ARG A 237 -10.35 -4.16 8.26
N ILE A 238 -10.62 -3.10 7.49
CA ILE A 238 -11.08 -1.81 8.02
C ILE A 238 -12.53 -1.97 8.50
N ASN A 239 -12.83 -1.54 9.72
CA ASN A 239 -14.18 -1.60 10.26
C ASN A 239 -14.95 -0.30 9.93
N GLU A 240 -15.49 -0.20 8.72
CA GLU A 240 -16.11 1.03 8.22
C GLU A 240 -17.22 1.60 9.11
N SER A 241 -18.00 0.73 9.79
CA SER A 241 -19.08 1.18 10.67
C SER A 241 -18.57 1.90 11.92
N LYS A 242 -17.32 1.62 12.33
CA LYS A 242 -16.67 2.23 13.49
C LYS A 242 -15.70 3.33 13.07
N ASP A 243 -14.89 3.07 12.04
CA ASP A 243 -13.72 3.87 11.70
C ASP A 243 -13.99 4.82 10.51
N GLY A 244 -15.07 4.57 9.76
CA GLY A 244 -15.36 5.22 8.49
C GLY A 244 -14.46 4.73 7.35
N PHE A 245 -14.88 5.02 6.12
CA PHE A 245 -14.08 4.84 4.92
C PHE A 245 -14.13 6.11 4.08
N PHE A 246 -12.97 6.68 3.79
CA PHE A 246 -12.80 7.95 3.11
C PHE A 246 -11.87 7.78 1.94
N LYS A 247 -12.18 8.44 0.83
CA LYS A 247 -11.21 8.70 -0.21
C LYS A 247 -10.66 10.10 0.04
N PHE A 248 -9.38 10.19 0.36
CA PHE A 248 -8.73 11.46 0.71
C PHE A 248 -8.17 12.17 -0.52
N ILE A 249 -7.54 11.40 -1.42
CA ILE A 249 -6.92 11.90 -2.65
C ILE A 249 -7.25 10.93 -3.79
N ASN A 250 -7.49 11.43 -5.01
CA ASN A 250 -7.75 10.62 -6.19
C ASN A 250 -6.49 10.48 -7.05
N ASN A 251 -6.39 9.44 -7.88
CA ASN A 251 -5.27 9.30 -8.82
C ASN A 251 -5.26 10.32 -9.98
N GLY A 252 -6.34 11.09 -10.17
CA GLY A 252 -6.48 12.07 -11.25
C GLY A 252 -6.14 13.52 -10.89
N SER A 253 -5.86 13.82 -9.61
CA SER A 253 -5.58 15.17 -9.12
C SER A 253 -4.66 15.13 -7.90
N ALA A 254 -3.76 16.11 -7.79
CA ALA A 254 -2.95 16.33 -6.60
C ALA A 254 -3.72 17.02 -5.45
N VAL A 255 -4.93 17.49 -5.72
CA VAL A 255 -5.75 18.24 -4.76
C VAL A 255 -6.52 17.27 -3.87
N PRO A 256 -6.41 17.37 -2.54
CA PRO A 256 -7.25 16.58 -1.64
C PRO A 256 -8.74 16.81 -1.87
N LEU A 257 -9.52 15.74 -1.68
CA LEU A 257 -10.96 15.83 -1.73
C LEU A 257 -11.50 16.62 -0.55
N ASP A 258 -12.57 17.38 -0.78
CA ASP A 258 -13.21 18.19 0.25
C ASP A 258 -13.84 17.30 1.33
N MET A 259 -13.37 17.47 2.56
CA MET A 259 -13.78 16.66 3.72
C MET A 259 -14.64 17.50 4.65
N THR A 260 -15.87 17.03 4.87
CA THR A 260 -16.82 17.65 5.81
C THR A 260 -16.35 17.54 7.26
N ARG A 261 -15.78 16.38 7.62
CA ARG A 261 -15.19 16.14 8.93
C ARG A 261 -13.82 16.82 9.06
N LYS A 262 -13.62 17.53 10.18
CA LYS A 262 -12.38 18.27 10.45
C LYS A 262 -11.15 17.37 10.51
N ASP A 263 -11.23 16.26 11.24
CA ASP A 263 -10.13 15.30 11.39
C ASP A 263 -9.74 14.66 10.05
N ALA A 264 -10.72 14.27 9.23
CA ALA A 264 -10.50 13.76 7.88
C ALA A 264 -9.84 14.81 6.96
N ARG A 265 -10.21 16.09 7.09
CA ARG A 265 -9.58 17.19 6.35
C ARG A 265 -8.11 17.39 6.76
N GLU A 266 -7.82 17.39 8.06
CA GLU A 266 -6.45 17.49 8.57
C GLU A 266 -5.59 16.31 8.10
N LEU A 267 -6.15 15.10 8.09
CA LEU A 267 -5.49 13.93 7.53
C LEU A 267 -5.27 14.05 6.02
N SER A 268 -6.26 14.51 5.25
CA SER A 268 -6.13 14.81 3.81
C SER A 268 -4.97 15.78 3.53
N GLU A 269 -4.83 16.84 4.33
CA GLU A 269 -3.72 17.79 4.22
C GLU A 269 -2.37 17.12 4.54
N PHE A 270 -2.31 16.29 5.58
CA PHE A 270 -1.10 15.52 5.90
C PHE A 270 -0.72 14.53 4.80
N LEU A 271 -1.70 13.91 4.15
CA LEU A 271 -1.47 13.01 3.02
C LEU A 271 -0.97 13.77 1.78
N ALA A 272 -1.49 14.98 1.49
CA ALA A 272 -0.92 15.83 0.43
C ALA A 272 0.52 16.25 0.72
N PHE A 273 0.83 16.59 1.99
CA PHE A 273 2.22 16.83 2.41
C PHE A 273 3.11 15.60 2.14
N THR A 274 2.60 14.40 2.41
CA THR A 274 3.31 13.15 2.15
C THR A 274 3.62 12.98 0.66
N GLN A 275 2.66 13.27 -0.24
CA GLN A 275 2.90 13.24 -1.69
C GLN A 275 4.01 14.21 -2.10
N HIS A 276 4.01 15.42 -1.53
CA HIS A 276 5.03 16.42 -1.78
C HIS A 276 6.41 15.92 -1.34
N VAL A 277 6.57 15.41 -0.11
CA VAL A 277 7.84 14.86 0.38
C VAL A 277 8.37 13.78 -0.57
N GLN A 278 7.49 12.86 -0.99
CA GLN A 278 7.85 11.79 -1.92
C GLN A 278 8.31 12.33 -3.27
N PHE A 279 7.53 13.23 -3.88
CA PHE A 279 7.88 13.83 -5.16
C PHE A 279 9.19 14.61 -5.08
N TYR A 280 9.35 15.48 -4.08
CA TYR A 280 10.54 16.32 -3.91
C TYR A 280 11.80 15.48 -3.64
N LYS A 281 11.75 14.57 -2.65
CA LYS A 281 12.92 13.75 -2.29
C LYS A 281 13.29 12.73 -3.36
N THR A 282 12.35 12.34 -4.20
CA THR A 282 12.62 11.48 -5.36
C THR A 282 13.00 12.25 -6.63
N LYS A 283 13.14 13.58 -6.55
CA LYS A 283 13.41 14.47 -7.70
C LYS A 283 12.38 14.29 -8.83
N GLY A 284 11.10 14.21 -8.46
CA GLY A 284 9.99 14.07 -9.38
C GLY A 284 9.90 12.70 -10.04
N ALA A 285 10.29 11.63 -9.33
CA ALA A 285 10.23 10.28 -9.89
C ALA A 285 8.99 9.51 -9.45
N VAL A 286 8.59 9.63 -8.18
CA VAL A 286 7.47 8.84 -7.64
C VAL A 286 6.73 9.58 -6.52
N TYR A 287 5.42 9.40 -6.47
CA TYR A 287 4.58 9.73 -5.31
C TYR A 287 3.39 8.76 -5.23
N LEU A 288 2.78 8.64 -4.05
CA LEU A 288 1.57 7.84 -3.86
C LEU A 288 0.33 8.66 -4.15
N SER A 289 -0.69 8.06 -4.75
CA SER A 289 -2.00 8.65 -4.94
C SER A 289 -3.11 7.62 -4.67
N ASP A 290 -4.35 7.98 -5.00
CA ASP A 290 -5.56 7.21 -4.69
C ASP A 290 -5.68 6.81 -3.22
N LEU A 291 -5.27 7.71 -2.32
CA LEU A 291 -5.19 7.43 -0.89
C LEU A 291 -6.59 7.36 -0.28
N GLN A 292 -6.97 6.17 0.17
CA GLN A 292 -8.28 5.87 0.74
C GLN A 292 -8.20 4.85 1.87
N GLY A 293 -9.17 4.89 2.79
CA GLY A 293 -9.26 4.01 3.94
C GLY A 293 -9.89 4.70 5.15
N SER A 294 -9.48 4.34 6.36
CA SER A 294 -9.91 4.99 7.61
C SER A 294 -8.93 6.07 8.07
N MET A 295 -9.16 6.60 9.27
CA MET A 295 -8.28 7.58 9.91
C MET A 295 -6.89 7.02 10.29
N GLN A 296 -6.70 5.70 10.27
CA GLN A 296 -5.46 5.02 10.69
C GLN A 296 -4.92 4.05 9.64
N LEU A 297 -5.78 3.52 8.78
CA LEU A 297 -5.44 2.47 7.82
C LEU A 297 -5.79 2.92 6.40
N LEU A 298 -4.82 2.83 5.50
CA LEU A 298 -5.00 3.04 4.07
C LEU A 298 -5.01 1.70 3.34
N THR A 299 -5.68 1.65 2.20
CA THR A 299 -5.79 0.49 1.31
C THR A 299 -5.74 0.95 -0.14
N ASP A 300 -5.54 0.01 -1.07
CA ASP A 300 -5.62 0.24 -2.51
C ASP A 300 -4.85 1.47 -2.99
N PRO A 301 -3.54 1.58 -2.69
CA PRO A 301 -2.75 2.70 -3.16
C PRO A 301 -2.61 2.68 -4.67
N GLN A 302 -2.41 3.87 -5.24
CA GLN A 302 -1.80 4.02 -6.55
C GLN A 302 -0.38 4.53 -6.41
N ILE A 303 0.58 3.93 -7.11
CA ILE A 303 1.92 4.50 -7.28
C ILE A 303 1.94 5.27 -8.60
N MET A 304 2.23 6.57 -8.50
CA MET A 304 2.36 7.47 -9.65
C MET A 304 3.84 7.60 -9.97
N THR A 305 4.27 7.22 -11.17
CA THR A 305 5.68 7.27 -11.57
C THR A 305 5.88 8.12 -12.81
N SER A 306 7.05 8.77 -12.89
CA SER A 306 7.47 9.50 -14.08
C SER A 306 7.37 8.61 -15.32
N PRO A 307 6.82 9.11 -16.45
CA PRO A 307 6.77 8.35 -17.70
C PRO A 307 8.13 7.90 -18.23
N LEU A 308 9.23 8.51 -17.75
CA LEU A 308 10.59 8.14 -18.11
C LEU A 308 11.09 6.88 -17.39
N ILE A 309 10.44 6.48 -16.29
CA ILE A 309 10.81 5.28 -15.55
C ILE A 309 10.29 4.06 -16.30
N GLY A 310 11.14 3.02 -16.37
CA GLY A 310 10.77 1.77 -17.04
C GLY A 310 10.64 1.87 -18.56
N GLU A 311 11.14 2.95 -19.18
CA GLU A 311 11.02 3.17 -20.64
C GLU A 311 9.55 3.16 -21.12
N GLY A 312 8.66 3.68 -20.27
CA GLY A 312 7.21 3.70 -20.53
C GLY A 312 6.49 2.40 -20.18
N ALA A 313 7.17 1.40 -19.61
CA ALA A 313 6.52 0.19 -19.11
C ALA A 313 5.65 0.48 -17.88
N GLU A 314 4.48 -0.16 -17.84
CA GLU A 314 3.59 -0.14 -16.67
C GLU A 314 4.16 -1.04 -15.56
N ILE A 315 4.95 -0.42 -14.67
CA ILE A 315 5.62 -1.13 -13.57
C ILE A 315 4.75 -1.31 -12.31
N PHE A 316 3.66 -0.54 -12.18
CA PHE A 316 2.76 -0.50 -11.02
C PHE A 316 1.28 -0.39 -11.43
N GLU A 317 0.88 -1.23 -12.39
CA GLU A 317 -0.49 -1.35 -12.93
C GLU A 317 -0.99 -0.17 -13.76
N ASP A 318 -2.15 -0.39 -14.39
CA ASP A 318 -2.87 0.50 -15.30
C ASP A 318 -3.33 1.82 -14.65
N GLY A 319 -3.18 1.97 -13.32
CA GLY A 319 -3.67 3.14 -12.59
C GLY A 319 -2.70 4.32 -12.58
N ASN A 320 -1.48 4.19 -13.11
CA ASN A 320 -0.58 5.31 -13.34
C ASN A 320 -1.14 6.20 -14.47
N VAL A 321 -1.49 7.44 -14.17
CA VAL A 321 -2.04 8.40 -15.14
C VAL A 321 -0.95 9.43 -15.49
N PRO A 322 -0.28 9.33 -16.67
CA PRO A 322 0.84 10.20 -17.02
C PRO A 322 0.52 11.70 -16.99
N SER A 323 -0.70 12.07 -17.41
CA SER A 323 -1.15 13.46 -17.37
C SER A 323 -1.26 13.97 -15.94
N ALA A 324 -1.83 13.18 -15.02
CA ALA A 324 -1.92 13.56 -13.61
C ALA A 324 -0.53 13.67 -12.97
N PHE A 325 0.40 12.77 -13.31
CA PHE A 325 1.78 12.86 -12.86
C PHE A 325 2.44 14.17 -13.30
N ASN A 326 2.36 14.49 -14.60
CA ASN A 326 2.99 15.69 -15.16
C ASN A 326 2.37 16.99 -14.62
N SER A 327 1.08 17.00 -14.32
CA SER A 327 0.39 18.15 -13.73
C SER A 327 0.58 18.26 -12.22
N PHE A 328 1.18 17.27 -11.55
CA PHE A 328 1.34 17.28 -10.08
C PHE A 328 2.03 18.55 -9.54
N PRO A 329 3.16 19.03 -10.11
CA PRO A 329 3.83 20.23 -9.60
C PRO A 329 2.98 21.51 -9.69
N GLU A 330 2.09 21.58 -10.67
CA GLU A 330 1.20 22.73 -10.89
C GLU A 330 -0.08 22.63 -10.06
N GLN A 331 -0.59 21.41 -9.85
CA GLN A 331 -1.82 21.16 -9.10
C GLN A 331 -1.60 21.09 -7.59
N HIS A 332 -0.43 20.66 -7.13
CA HIS A 332 -0.15 20.56 -5.70
C HIS A 332 -0.05 21.96 -5.09
N CYS A 333 -1.01 22.28 -4.23
CA CYS A 333 -0.97 23.50 -3.42
C CYS A 333 -0.33 23.19 -2.07
N CYS A 334 0.83 23.78 -1.78
CA CYS A 334 1.43 23.64 -0.45
C CYS A 334 0.47 24.09 0.65
N ASN A 335 0.24 23.21 1.62
CA ASN A 335 -0.55 23.53 2.79
C ASN A 335 0.35 23.97 3.97
N HIS A 336 -0.26 24.20 5.12
CA HIS A 336 0.45 24.67 6.31
C HIS A 336 1.51 23.66 6.82
N ILE A 337 1.31 22.36 6.58
CA ILE A 337 2.26 21.30 6.94
C ILE A 337 3.47 21.34 6.01
N CYS A 338 3.26 21.42 4.69
CA CYS A 338 4.35 21.58 3.71
C CYS A 338 5.26 22.76 4.05
N ARG A 339 4.66 23.91 4.35
CA ARG A 339 5.39 25.13 4.71
C ARG A 339 6.12 25.01 6.05
N TRP A 340 5.53 24.32 7.02
CA TRP A 340 6.18 24.12 8.32
C TRP A 340 7.45 23.27 8.21
N PHE A 341 7.41 22.23 7.36
CA PHE A 341 8.56 21.39 7.02
C PHE A 341 9.49 22.00 5.95
N GLU A 342 9.28 23.29 5.61
CA GLU A 342 10.15 24.06 4.72
C GLU A 342 10.32 23.42 3.33
N LEU A 343 9.27 22.73 2.84
CA LEU A 343 9.28 22.21 1.48
C LEU A 343 9.16 23.36 0.47
N PRO A 344 9.92 23.32 -0.65
CA PRO A 344 9.85 24.34 -1.68
C PRO A 344 8.52 24.27 -2.44
N GLU A 345 8.04 25.40 -2.97
CA GLU A 345 6.89 25.40 -3.88
C GLU A 345 7.24 24.67 -5.19
N LEU A 346 6.47 23.64 -5.56
CA LEU A 346 6.79 22.76 -6.68
C LEU A 346 6.72 23.47 -8.05
N ALA A 347 5.73 24.33 -8.27
CA ALA A 347 5.59 25.08 -9.52
C ALA A 347 6.80 26.00 -9.79
N ALA A 348 7.43 26.53 -8.73
CA ALA A 348 8.62 27.37 -8.84
C ALA A 348 9.89 26.54 -9.08
N SER A 349 9.98 25.34 -8.50
CA SER A 349 11.16 24.46 -8.64
C SER A 349 11.27 23.80 -10.02
N VAL A 350 10.14 23.47 -10.67
CA VAL A 350 10.16 22.92 -12.03
C VAL A 350 10.66 23.96 -13.05
N ALA A 351 10.33 25.24 -12.85
CA ALA A 351 10.82 26.33 -13.71
C ALA A 351 12.34 26.57 -13.57
N SER A 352 12.93 26.29 -12.40
CA SER A 352 14.39 26.39 -12.18
C SER A 352 15.14 25.15 -12.69
N ASP A 353 14.59 23.94 -12.52
CA ASP A 353 15.26 22.70 -12.92
C ASP A 353 15.15 22.39 -14.41
N ALA A 354 14.06 22.81 -15.08
CA ALA A 354 13.97 22.72 -16.54
C ALA A 354 15.06 23.56 -17.24
N ARG A 355 15.56 24.63 -16.61
CA ARG A 355 16.69 25.42 -17.13
C ARG A 355 18.05 24.75 -16.89
N SER A 356 18.21 23.96 -15.82
CA SER A 356 19.49 23.31 -15.49
C SER A 356 19.70 21.97 -16.21
N VAL A 357 18.62 21.23 -16.49
CA VAL A 357 18.68 19.95 -17.24
C VAL A 357 18.89 20.19 -18.76
N ILE A 358 18.42 21.31 -19.29
CA ILE A 358 18.62 21.68 -20.71
C ILE A 358 20.01 22.34 -20.93
N SER A 359 20.60 23.02 -19.94
CA SER A 359 21.95 23.60 -20.12
C SER A 359 23.08 22.57 -20.05
N ASN A 360 22.91 21.46 -19.32
CA ASN A 360 23.95 20.45 -19.13
C ASN A 360 23.95 19.32 -20.17
N SER A 361 22.95 19.26 -21.06
CA SER A 361 22.87 18.28 -22.16
C SER A 361 23.33 18.83 -23.52
N TYR A 362 23.64 20.13 -23.63
CA TYR A 362 24.04 20.78 -24.90
C TYR A 362 25.45 21.40 -24.92
N LEU A 363 26.24 21.28 -23.85
CA LEU A 363 27.62 21.82 -23.80
C LEU A 363 28.71 20.80 -23.42
N GLY A 364 28.40 19.51 -23.34
CA GLY A 364 29.40 18.44 -23.20
C GLY A 364 29.47 17.58 -24.44
N ARG A 365 30.23 18.04 -25.45
CA ARG A 365 30.81 17.17 -26.48
C ARG A 365 31.98 16.39 -25.89
#